data_AF-A0AAD7ZAZ9-F1
#
_entry.id   AF-A0AAD7ZAZ9-F1
#
_cell.length_a   1.000
_cell.length_b   1.000
_cell.length_c   1.000
_cell.angle_alpha   90.00
_cell.angle_beta   90.00
_cell.angle_gamma   90.00
#
_symmetry.space_group_name_H-M   'P 1'
#
loop_
_entity.id
_entity.type
_entity.pdbx_description
1 polymer ?
#
loop_
_entity_poly.entity_id
_entity_poly.type
_entity_poly.pdbx_seq_one_letter_code
_entity_poly.pdbx_strand_id
1 'polypeptide(L)'
;GVSKEKPKMGSFFRSEEMTLCQLFIQPEAAYSSVAELGEAGSVQFRDLNSEVNAFQRKFVSEVRRCDELERKLRYIEAEINKDNVPIPEIEDMPKAPNPREITDLETSLEKAENEIMELSQNAVNLKSNFLELTELKHVLEKTETFFAEQEGVNGTDSPTHALITEDTNVQAANVRGRLEFVAGVVPRERVPAFERMLWRISRGNVFLRQAEIEDPLDDPKTGNEIFKTVFVAFFQGEQLKSRVKKVCIGFHATLYRCPNVYSEREEMVKGVRARLEDLNMVLNQTQDHRHRVLVSVSKELQNWMVMVRKMKAIYHTLNMFNMDVTKKCLIAECWAPVRDLPEVRKALADGG
;
A
#
# COMPACT_ATOMS: atom_id res chain seq x y z
N GLY A 1 51.59 -50.48 3.99
CA GLY A 1 52.27 -49.30 3.44
C GLY A 1 51.25 -48.22 3.22
N VAL A 2 51.34 -47.12 3.97
CA VAL A 2 50.36 -46.03 3.99
C VAL A 2 50.38 -45.32 2.64
N SER A 3 49.33 -45.52 1.85
CA SER A 3 49.04 -44.77 0.62
C SER A 3 48.72 -43.33 1.02
N LYS A 4 49.67 -42.42 0.75
CA LYS A 4 49.51 -40.98 0.94
C LYS A 4 48.33 -40.48 0.09
N GLU A 5 47.21 -40.15 0.74
CA GLU A 5 46.21 -39.24 0.17
C GLU A 5 46.89 -37.89 -0.08
N LYS A 6 47.09 -37.55 -1.35
CA LYS A 6 47.51 -36.21 -1.74
C LYS A 6 46.32 -35.26 -1.54
N PRO A 7 46.52 -34.07 -0.96
CA PRO A 7 45.47 -33.07 -0.88
C PRO A 7 45.13 -32.61 -2.29
N LYS A 8 43.83 -32.66 -2.63
CA LYS A 8 43.27 -32.31 -3.93
C LYS A 8 43.28 -30.79 -4.11
N MET A 9 44.34 -30.23 -4.69
CA MET A 9 44.32 -28.86 -5.23
C MET A 9 43.50 -28.82 -6.53
N GLY A 10 42.56 -27.88 -6.62
CA GLY A 10 41.79 -27.60 -7.83
C GLY A 10 42.67 -27.19 -9.01
N SER A 11 42.18 -27.43 -10.22
CA SER A 11 42.91 -27.13 -11.44
C SER A 11 42.90 -25.62 -11.74
N PHE A 12 43.86 -24.87 -11.16
CA PHE A 12 43.99 -23.43 -11.41
C PHE A 12 44.39 -23.08 -12.86
N PHE A 13 44.96 -24.03 -13.61
CA PHE A 13 45.55 -23.79 -14.94
C PHE A 13 44.80 -24.46 -16.10
N ARG A 14 43.85 -25.36 -15.85
CA ARG A 14 43.07 -26.07 -16.88
C ARG A 14 41.64 -26.33 -16.41
N SER A 15 40.72 -26.59 -17.34
CA SER A 15 39.38 -27.07 -16.99
C SER A 15 39.47 -28.37 -16.18
N GLU A 16 38.62 -28.51 -15.16
CA GLU A 16 38.50 -29.76 -14.41
C GLU A 16 37.88 -30.86 -15.29
N GLU A 17 38.24 -32.12 -15.02
CA GLU A 17 37.66 -33.26 -15.72
C GLU A 17 36.21 -33.48 -15.28
N MET A 18 35.30 -33.42 -16.25
CA MET A 18 33.86 -33.57 -16.05
C MET A 18 33.42 -34.96 -16.53
N THR A 19 32.47 -35.57 -15.81
CA THR A 19 31.79 -36.78 -16.24
C THR A 19 30.30 -36.51 -16.42
N LEU A 20 29.70 -37.15 -17.42
CA LEU A 20 28.25 -37.20 -17.58
C LEU A 20 27.71 -38.36 -16.75
N CYS A 21 26.80 -38.06 -15.82
CA CYS A 21 26.14 -39.03 -14.98
C CYS A 21 24.65 -39.08 -15.30
N GLN A 22 24.08 -40.28 -15.22
CA GLN A 22 22.65 -40.51 -15.29
C GLN A 22 22.14 -40.89 -13.91
N LEU A 23 21.11 -40.20 -13.44
CA LEU A 23 20.50 -40.38 -12.14
C LEU A 23 19.11 -41.01 -12.31
N PHE A 24 18.82 -42.01 -11.47
CA PHE A 24 17.51 -42.65 -11.38
C PHE A 24 16.95 -42.36 -9.98
N ILE A 25 15.94 -41.51 -9.90
CA ILE A 25 15.42 -41.00 -8.63
C ILE A 25 13.96 -41.41 -8.47
N GLN A 26 13.57 -41.88 -7.30
CA GLN A 26 12.17 -42.17 -7.00
C GLN A 26 11.40 -40.87 -6.84
N PRO A 27 10.15 -40.76 -7.35
CA PRO A 27 9.37 -39.52 -7.28
C PRO A 27 9.16 -38.99 -5.86
N GLU A 28 9.11 -39.88 -4.86
CA GLU A 28 8.91 -39.52 -3.44
C GLU A 28 10.16 -38.89 -2.82
N ALA A 29 11.35 -39.35 -3.20
CA ALA A 29 12.63 -38.81 -2.73
C ALA A 29 13.14 -37.64 -3.59
N ALA A 30 12.55 -37.41 -4.78
CA ALA A 30 13.08 -36.49 -5.77
C ALA A 30 13.32 -35.07 -5.27
N TYR A 31 12.39 -34.54 -4.45
CA TYR A 31 12.54 -33.21 -3.87
C TYR A 31 13.73 -33.15 -2.91
N SER A 32 13.84 -34.11 -1.98
CA SER A 32 14.91 -34.17 -0.99
C SER A 32 16.28 -34.43 -1.64
N SER A 33 16.36 -35.33 -2.62
CA SER A 33 17.59 -35.59 -3.36
C SER A 33 18.08 -34.35 -4.10
N VAL A 34 17.19 -33.59 -4.76
CA VAL A 34 17.57 -32.37 -5.48
C VAL A 34 17.93 -31.25 -4.50
N ALA A 35 17.27 -31.17 -3.35
CA ALA A 35 17.63 -30.22 -2.30
C ALA A 35 19.07 -30.45 -1.80
N GLU A 36 19.42 -31.68 -1.41
CA GLU A 36 20.77 -32.02 -0.94
C GLU A 36 21.83 -31.88 -2.04
N LEU A 37 21.50 -32.22 -3.29
CA LEU A 37 22.38 -31.95 -4.44
C LEU A 37 22.60 -30.44 -4.68
N GLY A 38 21.58 -29.62 -4.42
CA GLY A 38 21.66 -28.18 -4.51
C GLY A 38 22.58 -27.58 -3.45
N GLU A 39 22.53 -28.08 -2.20
CA GLU A 39 23.43 -27.65 -1.13
C GLU A 39 24.88 -28.08 -1.40
N ALA A 40 25.09 -29.25 -2.02
CA ALA A 40 26.42 -29.70 -2.45
C ALA A 40 27.00 -28.83 -3.58
N GLY A 41 26.17 -28.29 -4.48
CA GLY A 41 26.59 -27.32 -5.50
C GLY A 41 27.50 -27.86 -6.62
N SER A 42 27.65 -29.18 -6.74
CA SER A 42 28.64 -29.83 -7.62
C SER A 42 28.05 -30.46 -8.89
N VAL A 43 26.78 -30.20 -9.19
CA VAL A 43 26.07 -30.80 -10.34
C VAL A 43 25.44 -29.75 -11.24
N GLN A 44 25.54 -29.96 -12.55
CA GLN A 44 24.83 -29.18 -13.56
C GLN A 44 23.88 -30.09 -14.35
N PHE A 45 22.57 -29.88 -14.20
CA PHE A 45 21.56 -30.67 -14.90
C PHE A 45 21.43 -30.28 -16.37
N ARG A 46 21.14 -31.27 -17.21
CA ARG A 46 20.78 -31.10 -18.62
C ARG A 46 19.26 -31.17 -18.78
N ASP A 47 18.70 -30.25 -19.56
CA ASP A 47 17.26 -30.28 -19.86
C ASP A 47 16.94 -31.40 -20.84
N LEU A 48 16.31 -32.46 -20.33
CA LEU A 48 15.83 -33.59 -21.13
C LEU A 48 14.48 -33.30 -21.80
N ASN A 49 13.80 -32.22 -21.40
CA ASN A 49 12.46 -31.83 -21.86
C ASN A 49 12.50 -30.49 -22.63
N SER A 50 13.58 -30.23 -23.38
CA SER A 50 13.76 -28.97 -24.12
C SER A 50 12.71 -28.76 -25.23
N GLU A 51 12.17 -29.84 -25.79
CA GLU A 51 11.10 -29.80 -26.81
C GLU A 51 9.70 -29.59 -26.21
N VAL A 52 9.55 -29.78 -24.90
CA VAL A 52 8.27 -29.64 -24.20
C VAL A 52 8.12 -28.21 -23.69
N ASN A 53 7.01 -27.58 -24.06
CA ASN A 53 6.69 -26.22 -23.60
C ASN A 53 6.63 -26.18 -22.06
N ALA A 54 7.10 -25.08 -21.47
CA ALA A 54 7.15 -24.85 -20.04
C ALA A 54 5.82 -25.16 -19.34
N PHE A 55 4.67 -24.86 -19.96
CA PHE A 55 3.34 -25.09 -19.37
C PHE A 55 2.88 -26.54 -19.30
N GLN A 56 3.49 -27.43 -20.09
CA GLN A 56 3.12 -28.85 -20.15
C GLN A 56 4.00 -29.71 -19.22
N ARG A 57 5.00 -29.10 -18.58
CA ARG A 57 5.89 -29.80 -17.64
C ARG A 57 5.13 -30.19 -16.38
N LYS A 58 5.63 -31.22 -15.69
CA LYS A 58 4.90 -31.88 -14.60
C LYS A 58 4.69 -30.99 -13.36
N PHE A 59 5.70 -30.19 -12.99
CA PHE A 59 5.72 -29.42 -11.74
C PHE A 59 5.42 -27.92 -11.96
N VAL A 60 4.61 -27.58 -12.96
CA VAL A 60 4.30 -26.18 -13.30
C VAL A 60 3.39 -25.53 -12.25
N SER A 61 2.46 -26.29 -11.70
CA SER A 61 1.58 -25.84 -10.61
C SER A 61 2.37 -25.38 -9.39
N GLU A 62 3.40 -26.13 -9.03
CA GLU A 62 4.27 -25.91 -7.88
C GLU A 62 5.17 -24.70 -8.10
N VAL A 63 5.72 -24.53 -9.31
CA VAL A 63 6.46 -23.32 -9.67
C VAL A 63 5.56 -22.08 -9.59
N ARG A 64 4.33 -22.15 -10.13
CA ARG A 64 3.36 -21.04 -10.02
C ARG A 64 2.98 -20.73 -8.57
N ARG A 65 2.85 -21.76 -7.74
CA ARG A 65 2.61 -21.61 -6.30
C ARG A 65 3.77 -20.86 -5.62
N CYS A 66 5.02 -21.19 -5.96
CA CYS A 66 6.19 -20.44 -5.49
C CYS A 66 6.20 -18.99 -6.01
N ASP A 67 5.86 -18.75 -7.28
CA ASP A 67 5.80 -17.41 -7.88
C ASP A 67 4.81 -16.50 -7.15
N GLU A 68 3.67 -17.05 -6.73
CA GLU A 68 2.69 -16.31 -5.94
C GLU A 68 3.24 -15.96 -4.55
N LEU A 69 3.96 -16.86 -3.89
CA LEU A 69 4.62 -16.55 -2.62
C LEU A 69 5.71 -15.49 -2.78
N GLU A 70 6.50 -15.53 -3.87
CA GLU A 70 7.45 -14.46 -4.18
C GLU A 70 6.75 -13.13 -4.45
N ARG A 71 5.54 -13.13 -5.01
CA ARG A 71 4.73 -11.90 -5.17
C ARG A 71 4.35 -11.32 -3.81
N LYS A 72 3.87 -12.16 -2.88
CA LYS A 72 3.49 -11.77 -1.52
C LYS A 72 4.71 -11.24 -0.74
N LEU A 73 5.84 -11.94 -0.82
CA LEU A 73 7.10 -11.51 -0.19
C LEU A 73 7.58 -10.16 -0.72
N ARG A 74 7.49 -9.91 -2.03
CA ARG A 74 7.83 -8.60 -2.62
C ARG A 74 6.92 -7.47 -2.12
N TYR A 75 5.64 -7.76 -1.90
CA TYR A 75 4.73 -6.78 -1.32
C TYR A 75 5.12 -6.46 0.14
N ILE A 76 5.39 -7.48 0.95
CA ILE A 76 5.83 -7.33 2.34
C ILE A 76 7.15 -6.54 2.41
N GLU A 77 8.13 -6.89 1.58
CA GLU A 77 9.41 -6.18 1.47
C GLU A 77 9.23 -4.70 1.10
N ALA A 78 8.32 -4.40 0.16
CA ALA A 78 8.01 -3.02 -0.22
C ALA A 78 7.37 -2.23 0.95
N GLU A 79 6.47 -2.82 1.72
CA GLU A 79 5.88 -2.16 2.91
C GLU A 79 6.90 -1.94 4.03
N ILE A 80 7.82 -2.88 4.26
CA ILE A 80 8.91 -2.74 5.24
C ILE A 80 9.87 -1.62 4.84
N ASN A 81 10.25 -1.58 3.56
CA ASN A 81 11.11 -0.52 3.02
C ASN A 81 10.44 0.86 3.09
N LYS A 82 9.12 0.94 2.88
CA LYS A 82 8.36 2.19 3.01
C LYS A 82 8.40 2.77 4.42
N ASP A 83 8.43 1.91 5.45
CA ASP A 83 8.52 2.32 6.85
C ASP A 83 9.97 2.38 7.38
N ASN A 84 10.98 2.23 6.50
CA ASN A 84 12.41 2.24 6.82
C ASN A 84 12.81 1.28 7.96
N VAL A 85 12.15 0.13 8.06
CA VAL A 85 12.49 -0.88 9.06
C VAL A 85 13.74 -1.65 8.58
N PRO A 86 14.82 -1.72 9.38
CA PRO A 86 16.03 -2.41 8.98
C PRO A 86 15.75 -3.91 8.91
N ILE A 87 16.04 -4.52 7.76
CA ILE A 87 15.93 -5.96 7.59
C ILE A 87 17.23 -6.59 8.13
N PRO A 88 17.18 -7.46 9.17
CA PRO A 88 18.36 -8.11 9.68
C PRO A 88 19.03 -8.97 8.61
N GLU A 89 20.37 -8.95 8.57
CA GLU A 89 21.12 -9.91 7.76
C GLU A 89 20.96 -11.31 8.36
N ILE A 90 20.81 -12.32 7.50
CA ILE A 90 20.78 -13.72 7.94
C ILE A 90 22.22 -14.13 8.26
N GLU A 91 22.45 -14.67 9.48
CA GLU A 91 23.73 -15.31 9.83
C GLU A 91 23.88 -16.69 9.20
N ASP A 92 22.82 -17.52 9.19
CA ASP A 92 22.83 -18.88 8.64
C ASP A 92 21.77 -19.09 7.55
N MET A 93 22.21 -19.47 6.34
CA MET A 93 21.30 -19.75 5.23
C MET A 93 20.39 -20.95 5.54
N PRO A 94 19.06 -20.79 5.55
CA PRO A 94 18.15 -21.88 5.87
C PRO A 94 18.23 -22.98 4.81
N LYS A 95 18.06 -24.24 5.23
CA LYS A 95 17.92 -25.38 4.32
C LYS A 95 16.61 -25.27 3.52
N ALA A 96 16.56 -25.98 2.39
CA ALA A 96 15.32 -26.09 1.63
C ALA A 96 14.19 -26.68 2.51
N PRO A 97 13.00 -26.04 2.53
CA PRO A 97 11.89 -26.50 3.37
C PRO A 97 11.34 -27.82 2.84
N ASN A 98 10.83 -28.67 3.74
CA ASN A 98 10.17 -29.90 3.33
C ASN A 98 8.86 -29.62 2.58
N PRO A 99 8.44 -30.48 1.63
CA PRO A 99 7.19 -30.30 0.91
C PRO A 99 5.94 -30.17 1.78
N ARG A 100 5.98 -30.72 3.00
CA ARG A 100 4.90 -30.61 4.01
C ARG A 100 4.90 -29.27 4.73
N GLU A 101 6.07 -28.68 4.96
CA GLU A 101 6.20 -27.37 5.62
C GLU A 101 5.81 -26.23 4.68
N ILE A 102 5.71 -26.48 3.37
CA ILE A 102 5.24 -25.50 2.37
C ILE A 102 3.87 -24.97 2.77
N THR A 103 2.92 -25.83 3.14
CA THR A 103 1.55 -25.38 3.48
C THR A 103 1.53 -24.48 4.72
N ASP A 104 2.42 -24.73 5.68
CA ASP A 104 2.51 -23.96 6.91
C ASP A 104 3.17 -22.60 6.63
N LEU A 105 4.20 -22.57 5.78
CA LEU A 105 4.85 -21.36 5.30
C LEU A 105 3.86 -20.48 4.52
N GLU A 106 3.05 -21.07 3.66
CA GLU A 106 2.01 -20.36 2.91
C GLU A 106 0.97 -19.74 3.82
N THR A 107 0.48 -20.50 4.79
CA THR A 107 -0.52 -20.01 5.75
C THR A 107 0.06 -18.84 6.56
N SER A 108 1.34 -18.94 6.94
CA SER A 108 2.05 -17.89 7.68
C SER A 108 2.25 -16.63 6.83
N LEU A 109 2.65 -16.78 5.57
CA LEU A 109 2.81 -15.68 4.62
C LEU A 109 1.48 -15.00 4.28
N GLU A 110 0.41 -15.78 4.08
CA GLU A 110 -0.94 -15.26 3.84
C GLU A 110 -1.46 -14.48 5.03
N LYS A 111 -1.25 -15.00 6.24
CA LYS A 111 -1.64 -14.30 7.46
C LYS A 111 -0.90 -12.98 7.59
N ALA A 112 0.42 -12.97 7.37
CA ALA A 112 1.23 -11.75 7.45
C ALA A 112 0.86 -10.73 6.37
N GLU A 113 0.64 -11.16 5.12
CA GLU A 113 0.18 -10.29 4.02
C GLU A 113 -1.18 -9.66 4.36
N ASN A 114 -2.16 -10.47 4.80
CA ASN A 114 -3.49 -9.99 5.14
C ASN A 114 -3.46 -9.01 6.32
N GLU A 115 -2.70 -9.31 7.37
CA GLU A 115 -2.54 -8.42 8.52
C GLU A 115 -1.94 -7.06 8.11
N ILE A 116 -0.87 -7.06 7.30
CA ILE A 116 -0.25 -5.82 6.81
C ILE A 116 -1.20 -5.03 5.90
N MET A 117 -1.93 -5.72 5.02
CA MET A 117 -2.88 -5.12 4.08
C MET A 117 -4.07 -4.50 4.82
N GLU A 118 -4.64 -5.19 5.81
CA GLU A 118 -5.71 -4.68 6.66
C GLU A 118 -5.25 -3.45 7.46
N LEU A 119 -4.06 -3.51 8.07
CA LEU A 119 -3.48 -2.37 8.80
C LEU A 119 -3.24 -1.17 7.87
N SER A 120 -2.77 -1.41 6.65
CA SER A 120 -2.57 -0.37 5.64
C SER A 120 -3.90 0.28 5.22
N GLN A 121 -4.92 -0.53 4.92
CA GLN A 121 -6.25 -0.02 4.55
C GLN A 121 -6.90 0.75 5.71
N ASN A 122 -6.80 0.25 6.93
CA ASN A 122 -7.30 0.91 8.12
C ASN A 122 -6.58 2.24 8.36
N ALA A 123 -5.26 2.29 8.19
CA ALA A 123 -4.50 3.54 8.30
C ALA A 123 -4.93 4.58 7.26
N VAL A 124 -5.16 4.18 6.00
CA VAL A 124 -5.66 5.09 4.95
C VAL A 124 -7.06 5.62 5.29
N ASN A 125 -7.94 4.75 5.79
CA ASN A 125 -9.29 5.14 6.20
C ASN A 125 -9.26 6.13 7.39
N LEU A 126 -8.43 5.86 8.40
CA LEU A 126 -8.25 6.74 9.55
C LEU A 126 -7.66 8.10 9.14
N LYS A 127 -6.65 8.12 8.27
CA LYS A 127 -6.09 9.37 7.72
C LYS A 127 -7.11 10.15 6.89
N SER A 128 -7.95 9.48 6.11
CA SER A 128 -9.04 10.13 5.36
C SER A 128 -10.06 10.78 6.29
N ASN A 129 -10.48 10.07 7.34
CA ASN A 129 -11.39 10.63 8.35
C ASN A 129 -10.75 11.80 9.11
N PHE A 130 -9.45 11.70 9.42
CA PHE A 130 -8.70 12.77 10.07
C PHE A 130 -8.62 14.02 9.19
N LEU A 131 -8.36 13.84 7.90
CA LEU A 131 -8.36 14.92 6.91
C LEU A 131 -9.74 15.59 6.85
N GLU A 132 -10.82 14.82 6.74
CA GLU A 132 -12.18 15.37 6.65
C GLU A 132 -12.59 16.17 7.90
N LEU A 133 -12.24 15.68 9.09
CA LEU A 133 -12.51 16.38 10.35
C LEU A 133 -11.62 17.62 10.50
N THR A 134 -10.38 17.56 10.03
CA THR A 134 -9.46 18.70 10.03
C THR A 134 -9.96 19.79 9.08
N GLU A 135 -10.40 19.43 7.87
CA GLU A 135 -11.06 20.35 6.94
C GLU A 135 -12.30 21.00 7.57
N LEU A 136 -13.17 20.18 8.19
CA LEU A 136 -14.36 20.67 8.88
C LEU A 136 -14.00 21.66 10.01
N LYS A 137 -12.99 21.36 10.83
CA LYS A 137 -12.50 22.27 11.87
C LYS A 137 -12.12 23.63 11.28
N HIS A 138 -11.28 23.64 10.24
CA HIS A 138 -10.84 24.87 9.59
C HIS A 138 -12.01 25.66 8.96
N VAL A 139 -12.98 24.95 8.36
CA VAL A 139 -14.19 25.58 7.85
C VAL A 139 -14.96 26.27 8.97
N LEU A 140 -15.19 25.59 10.10
CA LEU A 140 -15.94 26.16 11.22
C LEU A 140 -15.22 27.36 11.86
N GLU A 141 -13.91 27.28 12.07
CA GLU A 141 -13.11 28.36 12.68
C GLU A 141 -12.98 29.59 11.76
N LYS A 142 -12.68 29.38 10.48
CA LYS A 142 -12.56 30.51 9.53
C LYS A 142 -13.92 31.09 9.15
N THR A 143 -15.00 30.28 9.11
CA THR A 143 -16.36 30.82 8.90
C THR A 143 -16.81 31.78 9.99
N GLU A 144 -16.38 31.58 11.25
CA GLU A 144 -16.68 32.48 12.36
C GLU A 144 -16.27 33.93 12.05
N THR A 145 -15.04 34.11 11.57
CA THR A 145 -14.55 35.45 11.17
C THR A 145 -15.39 36.08 10.07
N PHE A 146 -15.84 35.29 9.09
CA PHE A 146 -16.68 35.79 7.99
C PHE A 146 -18.09 36.20 8.44
N PHE A 147 -18.68 35.49 9.40
CA PHE A 147 -19.99 35.85 9.95
C PHE A 147 -19.89 37.07 10.89
N ALA A 148 -18.84 37.16 11.71
CA ALA A 148 -18.61 38.32 12.57
C ALA A 148 -18.40 39.62 11.77
N GLU A 149 -17.68 39.56 10.64
CA GLU A 149 -17.55 40.71 9.72
C GLU A 149 -18.90 41.10 9.09
N GLN A 150 -19.76 40.15 8.79
CA GLN A 150 -21.08 40.42 8.20
C GLN A 150 -22.04 41.08 9.21
N GLU A 151 -21.99 40.68 10.48
CA GLU A 151 -22.75 41.34 11.56
C GLU A 151 -22.20 42.74 11.87
N GLY A 152 -20.88 42.95 11.77
CA GLY A 152 -20.26 44.28 11.90
C GLY A 152 -20.64 45.27 10.79
N VAL A 153 -20.80 44.79 9.55
CA VAL A 153 -21.23 45.61 8.39
C VAL A 153 -22.72 45.98 8.47
N ASN A 154 -23.55 45.18 9.14
CA ASN A 154 -24.95 45.53 9.41
C ASN A 154 -25.12 46.41 10.67
N GLY A 155 -24.05 46.61 11.46
CA GLY A 155 -24.10 47.27 12.76
C GLY A 155 -23.48 48.68 12.82
N THR A 156 -22.91 49.21 11.74
CA THR A 156 -22.32 50.56 11.74
C THR A 156 -22.56 51.34 10.44
N ASP A 157 -23.39 52.38 10.56
CA ASP A 157 -23.51 53.58 9.73
C ASP A 157 -22.80 53.58 8.36
N SER A 158 -23.54 53.23 7.31
CA SER A 158 -23.22 53.64 5.94
C SER A 158 -24.35 54.54 5.42
N PRO A 159 -24.12 55.86 5.17
CA PRO A 159 -25.17 56.81 4.81
C PRO A 159 -25.63 56.69 3.35
N THR A 160 -25.27 55.61 2.66
CA THR A 160 -25.61 55.39 1.25
C THR A 160 -26.94 54.67 1.01
N HIS A 161 -27.64 54.24 2.06
CA HIS A 161 -28.94 53.55 1.92
C HIS A 161 -30.17 54.47 2.08
N ALA A 162 -29.97 55.79 2.23
CA ALA A 162 -31.02 56.79 2.44
C ALA A 162 -31.64 57.37 1.13
N LEU A 163 -31.57 56.64 0.01
CA LEU A 163 -32.14 57.09 -1.28
C LEU A 163 -33.24 56.19 -1.86
N ILE A 164 -33.82 55.29 -1.06
CA ILE A 164 -34.99 54.53 -1.49
C ILE A 164 -36.17 54.90 -0.60
N THR A 165 -36.80 56.00 -1.03
CA THR A 165 -38.24 56.28 -1.05
C THR A 165 -39.09 55.71 0.09
N GLU A 166 -39.62 56.65 0.88
CA GLU A 166 -40.82 56.49 1.70
C GLU A 166 -41.92 55.76 0.91
N ASP A 167 -42.37 54.59 1.40
CA ASP A 167 -43.79 54.23 1.42
C ASP A 167 -44.04 52.92 2.19
N THR A 168 -44.73 53.07 3.33
CA THR A 168 -45.75 52.16 3.90
C THR A 168 -45.54 50.63 3.83
N ASN A 169 -44.83 50.05 4.81
CA ASN A 169 -45.29 48.86 5.58
C ASN A 169 -44.25 48.39 6.61
N VAL A 170 -44.45 48.73 7.88
CA VAL A 170 -43.53 48.45 9.00
C VAL A 170 -43.75 47.05 9.62
N GLN A 171 -44.44 46.13 8.94
CA GLN A 171 -44.73 44.78 9.47
C GLN A 171 -44.16 43.61 8.64
N ALA A 172 -43.39 43.87 7.59
CA ALA A 172 -42.74 42.83 6.76
C ALA A 172 -41.20 42.85 6.82
N ALA A 173 -40.61 43.61 7.74
CA ALA A 173 -39.15 43.79 7.80
C ALA A 173 -38.38 42.61 8.43
N ASN A 174 -39.05 41.68 9.12
CA ASN A 174 -38.37 40.56 9.80
C ASN A 174 -38.15 39.30 8.94
N VAL A 175 -38.52 39.32 7.65
CA VAL A 175 -38.33 38.16 6.72
C VAL A 175 -37.56 38.55 5.44
N ARG A 176 -37.18 39.83 5.26
CA ARG A 176 -36.38 40.26 4.11
C ARG A 176 -34.89 39.96 4.36
N GLY A 177 -34.40 38.90 3.72
CA GLY A 177 -32.98 38.81 3.34
C GLY A 177 -32.12 37.80 4.09
N ARG A 178 -32.65 36.66 4.56
CA ARG A 178 -31.77 35.59 5.05
C ARG A 178 -31.05 34.95 3.86
N LEU A 179 -29.82 35.39 3.59
CA LEU A 179 -28.93 34.77 2.61
C LEU A 179 -28.69 33.32 3.03
N GLU A 180 -28.86 32.40 2.09
CA GLU A 180 -28.37 31.04 2.27
C GLU A 180 -26.87 31.04 1.95
N PHE A 181 -26.12 30.14 2.58
CA PHE A 181 -24.70 29.99 2.29
C PHE A 181 -24.32 28.52 2.12
N VAL A 182 -23.22 28.31 1.42
CA VAL A 182 -22.54 27.02 1.30
C VAL A 182 -21.09 27.25 1.68
N ALA A 183 -20.61 26.44 2.62
CA ALA A 183 -19.22 26.42 3.04
C ALA A 183 -18.54 25.12 2.58
N GLY A 184 -17.27 25.22 2.22
CA GLY A 184 -16.51 24.07 1.75
C GLY A 184 -15.04 24.37 1.60
N VAL A 185 -14.32 23.40 1.09
CA VAL A 185 -12.88 23.44 0.88
C VAL A 185 -12.60 23.14 -0.60
N VAL A 186 -11.69 23.91 -1.21
CA VAL A 186 -11.27 23.75 -2.61
C VAL A 186 -9.74 23.73 -2.69
N PRO A 187 -9.13 22.97 -3.61
CA PRO A 187 -7.68 23.02 -3.82
C PRO A 187 -7.22 24.42 -4.24
N ARG A 188 -6.14 24.91 -3.64
CA ARG A 188 -5.67 26.31 -3.80
C ARG A 188 -5.41 26.68 -5.25
N GLU A 189 -4.85 25.76 -6.03
CA GLU A 189 -4.57 25.95 -7.46
C GLU A 189 -5.83 26.25 -8.31
N ARG A 190 -6.99 25.76 -7.87
CA ARG A 190 -8.25 25.86 -8.62
C ARG A 190 -9.10 27.05 -8.20
N VAL A 191 -8.72 27.75 -7.12
CA VAL A 191 -9.46 28.90 -6.57
C VAL A 191 -9.76 29.97 -7.62
N PRO A 192 -8.79 30.46 -8.44
CA PRO A 192 -9.08 31.55 -9.38
C PRO A 192 -10.02 31.14 -10.52
N ALA A 193 -10.02 29.86 -10.91
CA ALA A 193 -10.92 29.34 -11.92
C ALA A 193 -12.33 29.11 -11.35
N PHE A 194 -12.40 28.64 -10.10
CA PHE A 194 -13.63 28.44 -9.35
C PHE A 194 -14.40 29.76 -9.15
N GLU A 195 -13.73 30.81 -8.69
CA GLU A 195 -14.32 32.15 -8.50
C GLU A 195 -14.91 32.71 -9.79
N ARG A 196 -14.13 32.67 -10.89
CA ARG A 196 -14.60 33.14 -12.21
C ARG A 196 -15.82 32.35 -12.69
N MET A 197 -15.88 31.03 -12.44
CA MET A 197 -17.04 30.23 -12.81
C MET A 197 -18.28 30.59 -11.99
N LEU A 198 -18.12 30.74 -10.67
CA LEU A 198 -19.21 31.18 -9.78
C LEU A 198 -19.73 32.55 -10.17
N TRP A 199 -18.86 33.50 -10.51
CA TRP A 199 -19.25 34.82 -10.99
C TRP A 199 -20.06 34.74 -12.29
N ARG A 200 -19.59 33.97 -13.27
CA ARG A 200 -20.24 33.82 -14.58
C ARG A 200 -21.63 33.19 -14.49
N ILE A 201 -21.80 32.16 -13.66
CA ILE A 201 -23.07 31.43 -13.55
C ILE A 201 -24.12 32.21 -12.74
N SER A 202 -23.65 33.05 -11.81
CA SER A 202 -24.49 33.85 -10.93
C SER A 202 -24.73 35.29 -11.41
N ARG A 203 -23.97 35.74 -12.42
CA ARG A 203 -23.94 37.14 -12.90
C ARG A 203 -23.68 38.15 -11.77
N GLY A 204 -22.86 37.76 -10.79
CA GLY A 204 -22.52 38.57 -9.64
C GLY A 204 -23.46 38.46 -8.43
N ASN A 205 -24.47 37.58 -8.48
CA ASN A 205 -25.41 37.36 -7.37
C ASN A 205 -24.90 36.38 -6.29
N VAL A 206 -23.64 35.92 -6.38
CA VAL A 206 -22.98 35.12 -5.35
C VAL A 206 -21.85 35.93 -4.74
N PHE A 207 -21.89 36.09 -3.42
CA PHE A 207 -20.81 36.72 -2.68
C PHE A 207 -19.88 35.63 -2.11
N LEU A 208 -18.64 35.59 -2.59
CA LEU A 208 -17.64 34.60 -2.20
C LEU A 208 -16.66 35.20 -1.20
N ARG A 209 -16.48 34.53 -0.06
CA ARG A 209 -15.38 34.77 0.89
C ARG A 209 -14.47 33.56 0.89
N GLN A 210 -13.16 33.80 1.02
CA GLN A 210 -12.17 32.74 1.02
C GLN A 210 -11.11 33.00 2.10
N ALA A 211 -10.67 31.94 2.77
CA ALA A 211 -9.56 31.94 3.71
C ALA A 211 -8.64 30.78 3.36
N GLU A 212 -7.35 31.07 3.20
CA GLU A 212 -6.35 30.04 2.97
C GLU A 212 -6.08 29.27 4.27
N ILE A 213 -5.85 27.96 4.14
CA ILE A 213 -5.35 27.15 5.24
C ILE A 213 -3.82 27.28 5.21
N GLU A 214 -3.23 27.73 6.32
CA GLU A 214 -1.79 27.98 6.43
C GLU A 214 -1.01 26.67 6.49
N ASP A 215 -1.52 25.68 7.22
CA ASP A 215 -0.89 24.38 7.37
C ASP A 215 -1.21 23.47 6.17
N PRO A 216 -0.20 22.81 5.56
CA PRO A 216 -0.43 21.82 4.53
C PRO A 216 -1.19 20.62 5.09
N LEU A 217 -2.10 20.07 4.29
CA LEU A 217 -2.85 18.86 4.64
C LEU A 217 -2.28 17.67 3.88
N ASP A 218 -2.07 16.55 4.55
CA ASP A 218 -1.51 15.35 3.92
C ASP A 218 -2.57 14.55 3.16
N ASP A 219 -2.26 14.13 1.94
CA ASP A 219 -3.07 13.16 1.22
C ASP A 219 -3.01 11.79 1.92
N PRO A 220 -4.15 11.19 2.32
CA PRO A 220 -4.18 9.88 2.96
C PRO A 220 -3.58 8.75 2.11
N LYS A 221 -3.54 8.89 0.78
CA LYS A 221 -3.04 7.84 -0.13
C LYS A 221 -1.61 8.07 -0.59
N THR A 222 -1.28 9.31 -0.96
CA THR A 222 0.02 9.63 -1.56
C THR A 222 1.02 10.18 -0.54
N GLY A 223 0.56 10.70 0.60
CA GLY A 223 1.40 11.41 1.56
C GLY A 223 1.93 12.74 1.03
N ASN A 224 1.40 13.24 -0.09
CA ASN A 224 1.77 14.54 -0.62
C ASN A 224 1.08 15.66 0.17
N GLU A 225 1.80 16.77 0.33
CA GLU A 225 1.25 18.00 0.90
C GLU A 225 0.24 18.63 -0.06
N ILE A 226 -0.98 18.84 0.43
CA ILE A 226 -2.08 19.48 -0.30
C ILE A 226 -2.40 20.81 0.35
N PHE A 227 -2.26 21.89 -0.41
CA PHE A 227 -2.72 23.21 -0.02
C PHE A 227 -4.18 23.40 -0.42
N LYS A 228 -5.02 23.69 0.57
CA LYS A 228 -6.45 23.91 0.39
C LYS A 228 -6.88 25.27 0.92
N THR A 229 -7.98 25.77 0.38
CA THR A 229 -8.59 27.05 0.73
C THR A 229 -10.02 26.82 1.15
N VAL A 230 -10.40 27.34 2.31
CA VAL A 230 -11.78 27.39 2.79
C VAL A 230 -12.51 28.48 2.04
N PHE A 231 -13.74 28.20 1.60
CA PHE A 231 -14.61 29.21 1.01
C PHE A 231 -16.01 29.19 1.63
N VAL A 232 -16.66 30.35 1.59
CA VAL A 232 -18.06 30.54 1.95
C VAL A 232 -18.72 31.33 0.82
N ALA A 233 -19.72 30.73 0.18
CA ALA A 233 -20.49 31.37 -0.88
C ALA A 233 -21.89 31.70 -0.37
N PHE A 234 -22.21 32.98 -0.28
CA PHE A 234 -23.53 33.49 0.08
C PHE A 234 -24.35 33.73 -1.19
N PHE A 235 -25.61 33.31 -1.18
CA PHE A 235 -26.54 33.48 -2.29
C PHE A 235 -27.99 33.56 -1.80
N GLN A 236 -28.86 34.00 -2.69
CA GLN A 236 -30.30 34.03 -2.46
C GLN A 236 -31.02 33.19 -3.51
N GLY A 237 -31.84 32.24 -3.05
CA GLY A 237 -32.72 31.42 -3.89
C GLY A 237 -32.22 30.02 -4.23
N GLU A 238 -33.14 29.05 -4.23
CA GLU A 238 -32.87 27.61 -4.38
C GLU A 238 -32.30 27.25 -5.78
N GLN A 239 -32.68 27.98 -6.83
CA GLN A 239 -32.10 27.76 -8.16
C GLN A 239 -30.59 28.05 -8.18
N LEU A 240 -30.14 29.10 -7.50
CA LEU A 240 -28.72 29.46 -7.45
C LEU A 240 -27.94 28.46 -6.62
N LYS A 241 -28.49 27.99 -5.50
CA LYS A 241 -27.95 26.90 -4.68
C LYS A 241 -27.63 25.65 -5.51
N SER A 242 -28.57 25.21 -6.34
CA SER A 242 -28.39 24.03 -7.18
C SER A 242 -27.25 24.21 -8.20
N ARG A 243 -27.09 25.42 -8.74
CA ARG A 243 -26.00 25.77 -9.68
C ARG A 243 -24.66 25.85 -8.96
N VAL A 244 -24.59 26.50 -7.80
CA VAL A 244 -23.39 26.59 -6.97
C VAL A 244 -22.91 25.19 -6.58
N LYS A 245 -23.80 24.31 -6.11
CA LYS A 245 -23.45 22.91 -5.79
C LYS A 245 -22.86 22.16 -7.00
N LYS A 246 -23.42 22.34 -8.20
CA LYS A 246 -22.88 21.74 -9.43
C LYS A 246 -21.48 22.25 -9.75
N VAL A 247 -21.22 23.55 -9.56
CA VAL A 247 -19.88 24.12 -9.72
C VAL A 247 -18.92 23.54 -8.68
N CYS A 248 -19.31 23.46 -7.40
CA CYS A 248 -18.49 22.86 -6.35
C CYS A 248 -18.10 21.41 -6.68
N ILE A 249 -19.05 20.59 -7.13
CA ILE A 249 -18.78 19.21 -7.56
C ILE A 249 -17.81 19.18 -8.75
N GLY A 250 -18.00 20.04 -9.75
CA GLY A 250 -17.15 20.09 -10.95
C GLY A 250 -15.70 20.53 -10.68
N PHE A 251 -15.47 21.31 -9.61
CA PHE A 251 -14.13 21.72 -9.19
C PHE A 251 -13.51 20.82 -8.11
N HIS A 252 -14.20 19.73 -7.74
CA HIS A 252 -13.81 18.81 -6.67
C HIS A 252 -13.69 19.50 -5.31
N ALA A 253 -14.62 20.40 -5.00
CA ALA A 253 -14.73 21.03 -3.70
C ALA A 253 -15.55 20.14 -2.74
N THR A 254 -15.03 19.94 -1.54
CA THR A 254 -15.74 19.21 -0.46
C THR A 254 -16.66 20.19 0.27
N LEU A 255 -17.94 19.84 0.37
CA LEU A 255 -18.94 20.70 1.01
C LEU A 255 -19.23 20.22 2.43
N TYR A 256 -19.19 21.14 3.39
CA TYR A 256 -19.46 20.86 4.79
C TYR A 256 -20.74 21.56 5.25
N ARG A 257 -21.49 20.89 6.13
CA ARG A 257 -22.66 21.50 6.78
C ARG A 257 -22.16 22.34 7.95
N CYS A 258 -22.36 23.65 7.87
CA CYS A 258 -22.03 24.58 8.94
C CYS A 258 -23.32 25.19 9.50
N PRO A 259 -23.58 25.08 10.82
CA PRO A 259 -24.73 25.71 11.46
C PRO A 259 -24.73 27.23 11.31
N ASN A 260 -25.92 27.83 11.26
CA ASN A 260 -26.09 29.28 11.16
C ASN A 260 -26.02 29.96 12.52
N VAL A 261 -26.23 29.21 13.61
CA VAL A 261 -26.27 29.72 14.98
C VAL A 261 -24.87 29.62 15.60
N TYR A 262 -24.39 30.71 16.19
CA TYR A 262 -23.07 30.78 16.80
C TYR A 262 -22.86 29.71 17.90
N SER A 263 -23.83 29.55 18.81
CA SER A 263 -23.73 28.57 19.91
C SER A 263 -23.64 27.12 19.42
N GLU A 264 -24.46 26.73 18.42
CA GLU A 264 -24.41 25.39 17.81
C GLU A 264 -23.08 25.15 17.08
N ARG A 265 -22.51 26.19 16.47
CA ARG A 265 -21.21 26.13 15.82
C ARG A 265 -20.08 25.94 16.82
N GLU A 266 -20.09 26.67 17.92
CA GLU A 266 -19.07 26.56 18.98
C GLU A 266 -19.11 25.15 19.62
N GLU A 267 -20.30 24.60 19.84
CA GLU A 267 -20.49 23.22 20.30
C GLU A 267 -19.96 22.21 19.27
N MET A 268 -20.23 22.43 17.98
CA MET A 268 -19.71 21.58 16.90
C MET A 268 -18.18 21.63 16.81
N VAL A 269 -17.56 22.81 16.97
CA VAL A 269 -16.09 22.95 17.00
C VAL A 269 -15.50 22.18 18.18
N LYS A 270 -16.08 22.30 19.38
CA LYS A 270 -15.64 21.54 20.57
C LYS A 270 -15.75 20.03 20.32
N GLY A 271 -16.86 19.59 19.75
CA GLY A 271 -17.06 18.17 19.40
C GLY A 271 -16.10 17.66 18.34
N VAL A 272 -15.79 18.45 17.31
CA VAL A 272 -14.81 18.10 16.27
C VAL A 272 -13.39 18.05 16.83
N ARG A 273 -13.02 19.00 17.70
CA ARG A 273 -11.70 19.00 18.36
C ARG A 273 -11.49 17.76 19.23
N ALA A 274 -12.47 17.41 20.08
CA ALA A 274 -12.40 16.20 20.90
C ALA A 274 -12.25 14.93 20.03
N ARG A 275 -13.03 14.81 18.94
CA ARG A 275 -12.91 13.69 18.00
C ARG A 275 -11.57 13.65 17.28
N LEU A 276 -11.00 14.80 16.93
CA LEU A 276 -9.67 14.88 16.33
C LEU A 276 -8.58 14.40 17.30
N GLU A 277 -8.67 14.77 18.58
CA GLU A 277 -7.76 14.29 19.62
C GLU A 277 -7.86 12.77 19.80
N ASP A 278 -9.08 12.23 19.92
CA ASP A 278 -9.32 10.78 20.00
C ASP A 278 -8.78 10.04 18.77
N LEU A 279 -9.06 10.56 17.57
CA LEU A 279 -8.62 9.96 16.31
C LEU A 279 -7.09 10.01 16.17
N ASN A 280 -6.45 11.09 16.63
CA ASN A 280 -4.99 11.20 16.64
C ASN A 280 -4.34 10.17 17.59
N MET A 281 -4.95 9.94 18.75
CA MET A 281 -4.52 8.88 19.67
C MET A 281 -4.62 7.49 19.02
N VAL A 282 -5.74 7.20 18.35
CA VAL A 282 -5.93 5.94 17.62
C VAL A 282 -4.96 5.79 16.45
N LEU A 283 -4.67 6.89 15.73
CA LEU A 283 -3.72 6.90 14.61
C LEU A 283 -2.31 6.52 15.10
N ASN A 284 -1.85 7.12 16.19
CA ASN A 284 -0.55 6.80 16.79
C ASN A 284 -0.49 5.34 17.26
N GLN A 285 -1.53 4.85 17.94
CA GLN A 285 -1.60 3.45 18.37
C GLN A 285 -1.58 2.46 17.19
N THR A 286 -2.26 2.81 16.10
CA THR A 286 -2.30 2.00 14.87
C THR A 286 -0.94 1.99 14.19
N GLN A 287 -0.24 3.13 14.16
CA GLN A 287 1.12 3.23 13.63
C GLN A 287 2.11 2.41 14.47
N ASP A 288 2.05 2.48 15.79
CA ASP A 288 2.88 1.67 16.69
C ASP A 288 2.59 0.18 16.56
N HIS A 289 1.33 -0.20 16.36
CA HIS A 289 0.98 -1.59 16.11
C HIS A 289 1.52 -2.08 14.76
N ARG A 290 1.32 -1.31 13.69
CA ARG A 290 1.89 -1.59 12.36
C ARG A 290 3.41 -1.74 12.42
N HIS A 291 4.11 -0.82 13.07
CA HIS A 291 5.57 -0.89 13.21
C HIS A 291 6.01 -2.18 13.94
N ARG A 292 5.33 -2.57 15.02
CA ARG A 292 5.62 -3.82 15.74
C ARG A 292 5.41 -5.06 14.87
N VAL A 293 4.33 -5.11 14.10
CA VAL A 293 4.07 -6.21 13.15
C VAL A 293 5.17 -6.26 12.09
N LEU A 294 5.51 -5.13 11.47
CA LEU A 294 6.55 -5.06 10.44
C LEU A 294 7.93 -5.47 10.99
N VAL A 295 8.28 -5.05 12.22
CA VAL A 295 9.53 -5.49 12.87
C VAL A 295 9.51 -7.00 13.11
N SER A 296 8.39 -7.57 13.57
CA SER A 296 8.28 -9.02 13.75
C SER A 296 8.45 -9.78 12.43
N VAL A 297 7.81 -9.30 11.37
CA VAL A 297 7.88 -9.92 10.04
C VAL A 297 9.25 -9.74 9.39
N SER A 298 9.91 -8.59 9.60
CA SER A 298 11.23 -8.30 9.03
C SER A 298 12.31 -9.31 9.42
N LYS A 299 12.21 -9.89 10.63
CA LYS A 299 13.15 -10.90 11.14
C LYS A 299 13.07 -12.22 10.37
N GLU A 300 11.86 -12.61 9.97
CA GLU A 300 11.62 -13.86 9.25
C GLU A 300 11.59 -13.68 7.72
N LEU A 301 11.47 -12.44 7.23
CA LEU A 301 11.32 -12.14 5.81
C LEU A 301 12.43 -12.75 4.96
N GLN A 302 13.68 -12.55 5.38
CA GLN A 302 14.82 -13.07 4.63
C GLN A 302 14.82 -14.61 4.61
N ASN A 303 14.47 -15.25 5.73
CA ASN A 303 14.36 -16.70 5.81
C ASN A 303 13.32 -17.21 4.81
N TRP A 304 12.13 -16.60 4.79
CA TRP A 304 11.07 -16.95 3.86
C TRP A 304 11.48 -16.72 2.40
N MET A 305 12.20 -15.63 2.09
CA MET A 305 12.72 -15.37 0.75
C MET A 305 13.69 -16.46 0.28
N VAL A 306 14.64 -16.87 1.13
CA VAL A 306 15.60 -17.93 0.78
C VAL A 306 14.88 -19.27 0.60
N MET A 307 13.98 -19.62 1.52
CA MET A 307 13.20 -20.87 1.45
C MET A 307 12.37 -20.96 0.16
N VAL A 308 11.62 -19.91 -0.19
CA VAL A 308 10.78 -19.88 -1.41
C VAL A 308 11.64 -19.92 -2.68
N ARG A 309 12.78 -19.21 -2.71
CA ARG A 309 13.70 -19.24 -3.86
C ARG A 309 14.33 -20.63 -4.04
N LYS A 310 14.79 -21.26 -2.96
CA LYS A 310 15.34 -22.64 -2.99
C LYS A 310 14.28 -23.62 -3.50
N MET A 311 13.07 -23.55 -2.96
CA MET A 311 11.94 -24.38 -3.37
C MET A 311 11.60 -24.22 -4.86
N LYS A 312 11.51 -22.99 -5.34
CA LYS A 312 11.28 -22.69 -6.76
C LYS A 312 12.39 -23.26 -7.65
N ALA A 313 13.64 -23.13 -7.24
CA ALA A 313 14.79 -23.67 -7.97
C ALA A 313 14.75 -25.21 -8.03
N ILE A 314 14.34 -25.88 -6.95
CA ILE A 314 14.16 -27.34 -6.91
C ILE A 314 13.06 -27.77 -7.89
N TYR A 315 11.87 -27.17 -7.85
CA TYR A 315 10.79 -27.50 -8.78
C TYR A 315 11.12 -27.16 -10.24
N HIS A 316 11.86 -26.07 -10.47
CA HIS A 316 12.37 -25.74 -11.79
C HIS A 316 13.36 -26.80 -12.30
N THR A 317 14.21 -27.32 -11.42
CA THR A 317 15.16 -28.38 -11.74
C THR A 317 14.47 -29.71 -12.01
N LEU A 318 13.48 -30.09 -11.18
CA LEU A 318 12.66 -31.29 -11.40
C LEU A 318 11.91 -31.25 -12.74
N ASN A 319 11.56 -30.06 -13.24
CA ASN A 319 10.93 -29.89 -14.55
C ASN A 319 11.87 -30.21 -15.73
N MET A 320 13.19 -30.26 -15.51
CA MET A 320 14.17 -30.70 -16.52
C MET A 320 14.28 -32.24 -16.61
N PHE A 321 13.71 -32.97 -15.64
CA PHE A 321 13.86 -34.44 -15.57
C PHE A 321 12.81 -35.13 -16.41
N ASN A 322 13.18 -36.23 -17.03
CA ASN A 322 12.25 -37.05 -17.79
C ASN A 322 11.54 -38.05 -16.87
N MET A 323 10.23 -38.23 -17.05
CA MET A 323 9.43 -39.14 -16.25
C MET A 323 9.24 -40.46 -16.98
N ASP A 324 9.84 -41.54 -16.47
CA ASP A 324 9.63 -42.88 -17.01
C ASP A 324 8.39 -43.52 -16.36
N VAL A 325 7.29 -43.58 -17.11
CA VAL A 325 6.01 -44.16 -16.69
C VAL A 325 6.12 -45.67 -16.44
N THR A 326 7.06 -46.35 -17.09
CA THR A 326 7.21 -47.82 -16.97
C THR A 326 7.91 -48.23 -15.68
N LYS A 327 8.92 -47.45 -15.25
CA LYS A 327 9.73 -47.73 -14.05
C LYS A 327 9.32 -46.92 -12.82
N LYS A 328 8.36 -46.00 -12.97
CA LYS A 328 7.94 -45.05 -11.93
C LYS A 328 9.15 -44.30 -11.32
N CYS A 329 10.08 -43.86 -12.16
CA CYS A 329 11.25 -43.11 -11.74
C CYS A 329 11.46 -41.86 -12.59
N LEU A 330 12.08 -40.84 -11.99
CA LEU A 330 12.58 -39.67 -12.68
C LEU A 330 14.01 -39.95 -13.14
N ILE A 331 14.26 -39.66 -14.41
CA ILE A 331 15.58 -39.79 -15.03
C ILE A 331 16.13 -38.39 -15.23
N ALA A 332 17.31 -38.15 -14.70
CA ALA A 332 18.05 -36.91 -14.88
C ALA A 332 19.44 -37.19 -15.45
N GLU A 333 19.95 -36.28 -16.26
CA GLU A 333 21.34 -36.29 -16.69
C GLU A 333 22.02 -35.03 -16.15
N CYS A 334 23.21 -35.21 -15.57
CA CYS A 334 23.97 -34.12 -15.00
C CYS A 334 25.46 -34.25 -15.28
N TRP A 335 26.12 -33.11 -15.46
CA TRP A 335 27.56 -32.99 -15.43
C TRP A 335 28.03 -32.79 -14.00
N ALA A 336 29.05 -33.57 -13.59
CA ALA A 336 29.70 -33.42 -12.30
C ALA A 336 31.23 -33.54 -12.46
N PRO A 337 32.03 -32.79 -11.70
CA PRO A 337 33.47 -33.00 -11.65
C PRO A 337 33.77 -34.42 -11.15
N VAL A 338 34.69 -35.13 -11.81
CA VAL A 338 35.09 -36.50 -11.41
C VAL A 338 35.56 -36.54 -9.95
N ARG A 339 36.13 -35.42 -9.49
CA ARG A 339 36.66 -35.24 -8.13
C ARG A 339 35.58 -35.26 -7.05
N ASP A 340 34.40 -34.73 -7.37
CA ASP A 340 33.33 -34.43 -6.43
C ASP A 340 32.19 -35.47 -6.50
N LEU A 341 32.35 -36.50 -7.34
CA LEU A 341 31.48 -37.68 -7.37
C LEU A 341 31.22 -38.34 -6.00
N PRO A 342 32.20 -38.45 -5.06
CA PRO A 342 31.92 -39.01 -3.74
C PRO A 342 30.94 -38.14 -2.94
N GLU A 343 31.02 -36.83 -3.09
CA GLU A 343 30.14 -35.87 -2.43
C GLU A 343 28.73 -35.92 -3.02
N VAL A 344 28.62 -35.99 -4.35
CA VAL A 344 27.33 -36.20 -5.06
C VAL A 344 26.68 -37.50 -4.62
N ARG A 345 27.43 -38.60 -4.50
CA ARG A 345 26.90 -39.88 -4.00
C ARG A 345 26.44 -39.81 -2.55
N LYS A 346 27.16 -39.08 -1.71
CA LYS A 346 26.79 -38.85 -0.32
C LYS A 346 25.50 -38.03 -0.23
N ALA A 347 25.41 -36.92 -0.95
CA ALA A 347 24.22 -36.08 -1.00
C ALA A 347 22.97 -36.86 -1.48
N LEU A 348 23.14 -37.73 -2.49
CA LEU A 348 22.07 -38.63 -2.92
C LEU A 348 21.65 -39.62 -1.83
N ALA A 349 22.61 -40.21 -1.11
CA ALA A 349 22.32 -41.15 -0.01
C ALA A 349 21.64 -40.46 1.20
N ASP A 350 22.00 -39.20 1.47
CA ASP A 350 21.39 -38.39 2.53
C ASP A 350 19.97 -37.93 2.13
N GLY A 351 19.71 -37.75 0.83
CA GLY A 351 18.43 -37.31 0.28
C GLY A 351 17.38 -38.40 0.01
N GLY A 352 17.74 -39.69 0.07
CA GLY A 352 16.79 -40.82 -0.05
C GLY A 352 17.30 -42.03 -0.80
#